data_AF-K2CBT6-F1
#
_entry.id   AF-K2CBT6-F1
#
_cell.length_a   1.000
_cell.length_b   1.000
_cell.length_c   1.000
_cell.angle_alpha   90.00
_cell.angle_beta   90.00
_cell.angle_gamma   90.00
#
_symmetry.space_group_name_H-M   'P 1'
#
loop_
_entity.id
_entity.type
_entity.pdbx_description
1 polymer ?
#
loop_
_entity_poly.entity_id
_entity_poly.type
_entity_poly.pdbx_seq_one_letter_code
_entity_poly.pdbx_strand_id
1 'polypeptide(L)' 'MYLDDINANLNMIERGYAKEYTYDKPYKYVEDFENAENIASNLKIGIWNPQICKN' A
#
# COMPACT_ATOMS: atom_id res chain seq x y z
N MET A 1 12.20 -1.12 -1.22
CA MET A 1 13.39 -0.29 -0.94
C MET A 1 13.45 -0.07 0.56
N TYR A 2 14.64 -0.06 1.15
CA TYR A 2 14.80 0.38 2.54
C TYR A 2 15.41 1.79 2.57
N LEU A 3 14.81 2.67 3.37
CA LEU A 3 15.39 3.95 3.75
C LEU A 3 15.65 3.87 5.24
N ASP A 4 16.93 3.86 5.62
CA ASP A 4 17.38 3.37 6.91
C ASP A 4 16.80 1.97 7.17
N ASP A 5 16.10 1.76 8.29
CA ASP A 5 15.48 0.48 8.63
C ASP A 5 14.02 0.35 8.17
N ILE A 6 13.51 1.30 7.38
CA ILE A 6 12.10 1.34 6.97
C ILE A 6 11.94 0.75 5.56
N ASN A 7 11.08 -0.27 5.42
CA ASN A 7 10.61 -0.69 4.10
C ASN A 7 9.68 0.38 3.52
N ALA A 8 10.24 1.28 2.73
CA ALA A 8 9.54 2.44 2.18
C ALA A 8 8.32 2.05 1.34
N ASN A 9 8.40 0.93 0.59
CA ASN A 9 7.30 0.46 -0.24
C ASN A 9 6.10 0.04 0.62
N LEU A 10 6.35 -0.76 1.66
CA LEU A 10 5.32 -1.15 2.61
C LEU A 10 4.69 0.08 3.27
N ASN A 11 5.53 1.00 3.76
CA ASN A 11 5.05 2.21 4.42
C ASN A 11 4.16 3.07 3.52
N MET A 12 4.47 3.17 2.22
CA MET A 12 3.64 3.91 1.27
C MET A 12 2.27 3.26 1.08
N ILE A 13 2.19 1.93 1.05
CA ILE A 13 0.93 1.20 0.91
C ILE A 13 0.10 1.33 2.20
N GLU A 14 0.71 1.12 3.36
CA GLU A 14 0.04 1.27 4.68
C GLU A 14 -0.57 2.66 4.87
N ARG A 15 0.11 3.70 4.39
CA ARG A 15 -0.36 5.09 4.46
C ARG A 15 -1.35 5.46 3.36
N GLY A 16 -1.73 4.51 2.51
CA GLY A 16 -2.67 4.72 1.41
C GLY A 16 -2.15 5.66 0.33
N TYR A 17 -0.83 5.78 0.16
CA TYR A 17 -0.22 6.57 -0.91
C TYR A 17 0.09 5.76 -2.16
N ALA A 18 0.12 4.43 -2.03
CA ALA A 18 0.40 3.51 -3.12
C ALA A 18 -0.54 2.29 -3.06
N LYS A 19 -0.59 1.57 -4.17
CA LYS A 19 -1.21 0.25 -4.29
C LYS A 19 -0.12 -0.80 -4.45
N GLU A 20 -0.39 -2.03 -4.03
CA GLU A 20 0.40 -3.17 -4.46
C GLU A 20 0.24 -3.34 -5.99
N TYR A 21 1.30 -3.79 -6.64
CA TYR A 21 1.25 -4.13 -8.05
C TYR A 21 1.66 -5.59 -8.18
N THR A 22 0.67 -6.43 -8.44
CA THR A 22 0.89 -7.87 -8.52
C THR A 22 1.73 -8.18 -9.75
N TYR A 23 2.95 -8.64 -9.53
CA TYR A 23 3.78 -9.24 -10.58
C TYR A 23 3.42 -10.71 -10.73
N ASP A 24 3.45 -11.25 -11.96
CA ASP A 24 3.17 -12.66 -12.24
C ASP A 24 4.11 -13.66 -11.53
N LYS A 25 5.17 -13.17 -10.87
CA LYS A 25 6.12 -13.97 -10.12
C LYS A 25 6.03 -13.66 -8.63
N PRO A 26 5.95 -14.68 -7.75
CA PRO A 26 5.95 -14.46 -6.32
C PRO A 26 7.25 -13.77 -5.90
N TYR A 27 7.12 -12.74 -5.08
CA TYR A 27 8.24 -11.98 -4.56
C TYR A 27 8.15 -11.86 -3.04
N LYS A 28 9.29 -11.51 -2.42
CA LYS A 28 9.55 -11.62 -0.98
C LYS A 28 8.51 -10.97 -0.05
N TYR A 29 7.76 -9.96 -0.52
CA TYR A 29 6.88 -9.13 0.31
C TYR A 29 5.45 -9.06 -0.22
N VAL A 30 5.04 -10.00 -1.08
CA VAL A 30 3.72 -9.96 -1.71
C VAL A 30 2.59 -9.99 -0.67
N GLU A 31 2.65 -10.93 0.28
CA GLU A 31 1.63 -11.07 1.33
C GLU A 31 1.54 -9.82 2.22
N ASP A 32 2.69 -9.24 2.59
CA ASP A 32 2.73 -8.02 3.41
C ASP A 32 2.08 -6.84 2.69
N PHE A 33 2.34 -6.71 1.38
CA PHE A 33 1.82 -5.59 0.58
C PHE A 33 0.32 -5.76 0.32
N GLU A 34 -0.14 -6.98 0.01
CA GLU A 34 -1.56 -7.29 -0.15
C GLU A 34 -2.34 -7.01 1.14
N ASN A 35 -1.81 -7.43 2.29
CA ASN A 35 -2.43 -7.17 3.57
C ASN A 35 -2.48 -5.67 3.90
N ALA A 36 -1.38 -4.94 3.65
CA ALA A 36 -1.34 -3.50 3.86
C ALA A 36 -2.33 -2.75 2.96
N GLU A 37 -2.45 -3.13 1.70
CA GLU A 37 -3.44 -2.53 0.78
C GLU A 37 -4.86 -2.80 1.24
N ASN A 38 -5.17 -4.04 1.62
CA ASN A 38 -6.48 -4.42 2.15
C ASN A 38 -6.85 -3.61 3.40
N ILE A 39 -5.91 -3.38 4.31
CA ILE A 39 -6.12 -2.55 5.50
C ILE A 39 -6.38 -1.09 5.08
N ALA A 40 -5.54 -0.52 4.23
CA ALA A 40 -5.66 0.87 3.78
C ALA A 40 -6.97 1.12 3.02
N SER A 41 -7.41 0.17 2.19
CA SER A 41 -8.67 0.26 1.45
C SER A 41 -9.89 0.15 2.37
N ASN A 42 -9.89 -0.80 3.31
CA ASN A 42 -10.99 -1.00 4.26
C ASN A 42 -11.18 0.21 5.18
N LEU A 43 -10.08 0.82 5.61
CA LEU A 43 -10.08 2.02 6.43
C LEU A 43 -10.23 3.33 5.63
N LYS A 44 -10.31 3.24 4.30
CA LYS A 44 -10.43 4.40 3.38
C LYS A 44 -9.32 5.42 3.61
N ILE A 45 -8.09 4.96 3.74
CA ILE A 45 -6.89 5.80 3.96
C ILE A 45 -6.37 6.31 2.62
N GLY A 46 -5.93 7.58 2.57
CA GLY A 46 -5.26 8.14 1.39
C GLY A 46 -6.09 8.00 0.12
N ILE A 47 -5.50 7.45 -0.95
CA ILE A 47 -6.15 7.29 -2.27
C ILE A 47 -7.44 6.45 -2.23
N TRP A 48 -7.69 5.71 -1.15
CA TRP A 48 -8.91 4.93 -0.95
C TRP A 48 -10.06 5.75 -0.36
N ASN A 49 -9.80 6.98 0.10
CA ASN A 49 -10.82 7.85 0.62
C ASN A 49 -11.62 8.48 -0.53
N PRO A 50 -12.93 8.16 -0.68
CA PRO A 50 -13.75 8.69 -1.77
C PRO A 50 -13.99 10.21 -1.67
N GLN A 51 -13.62 10.83 -0.55
CA GLN A 51 -13.74 12.27 -0.33
C GLN A 51 -12.48 13.04 -0.72
N ILE A 52 -11.35 12.38 -1.00
CA ILE A 52 -10.09 13.06 -1.37
C ILE A 52 -10.16 13.66 -2.77
N CYS A 53 -10.79 12.96 -3.72
CA CYS A 53 -11.08 13.52 -5.04
C CYS A 53 -12.56 13.95 -5.11
N LYS A 54 -12.90 15.07 -4.45
CA LYS A 54 -14.17 15.75 -4.70
C LYS A 54 -14.01 16.72 -5.86
N ASN A 55 -14.83 16.53 -6.90
CA ASN A 55 -14.99 17.46 -8.01
C ASN A 55 -15.72 18.73 -7.57
#